data_AF-A0A6M1Z7I6-F1
#
_entry.id   AF-A0A6M1Z7I6-F1
#
_cell.length_a   1.000
_cell.length_b   1.000
_cell.length_c   1.000
_cell.angle_alpha   90.00
_cell.angle_beta   90.00
_cell.angle_gamma   90.00
#
_symmetry.space_group_name_H-M   'P 1'
#
loop_
_entity.id
_entity.type
_entity.pdbx_description
1 polymer ?
#
loop_
_entity_poly.entity_id
_entity_poly.type
_entity_poly.pdbx_seq_one_letter_code
_entity_poly.pdbx_strand_id
1 'polypeptide(L)'
;MTRTSGFSPVHRKMTALLPWEEGEKTAKERRKEEWHKQIYIADSVSDKKWESIVRRQGKLNKKESKLYSADFKVYLKDRREAVIDHVDRSVELFFLTAICCYETDFHYEWIAANDQYGKGRRAKAEKFDGEGLEHNTQGAHSSVLPCLMAYPREEWKDYKRNRGDLPEGFVYLKHSHFYTKNNGTMELERTINKADSRRDGTHIDRMLRERAIKIVNAVATGKYGPRKATKRFKKVYLQSLNEAHGKLKGGDGRKAVLKLYQERLEEIDLEDDQTFDEMLGVQVKHKDEGLLRKIVYQSRFTLIRESQEIESQIALMILKAQNKMCNRNTKSLSKVDDCLRYVLLKNMDGVMKKRMEKLFCTSLEQLQTGFDINKQRLRKFEKTNRIKTFRKNHKKEVKNLAGKIQKKFLLIQKKEFVYRAYLFKGLRQKFFKTQTAFSRKFNEMHSKKTDLRMSQPKVSCFEQVTRDSSGKTYSTPIKKRRTWIKIKDARLMAEVLGVQPAHFLPGTVASIY
;
A
#
# COMPACT_ATOMS: atom_id res chain seq x y z
N MET A 1 -42.78 50.38 33.61
CA MET A 1 -43.77 49.37 33.19
C MET A 1 -43.91 49.36 31.68
N THR A 2 -43.40 48.29 31.03
CA THR A 2 -44.01 47.55 29.90
C THR A 2 -44.31 48.29 28.58
N ARG A 3 -44.00 47.80 27.36
CA ARG A 3 -43.47 46.51 26.85
C ARG A 3 -43.17 46.70 25.33
N THR A 4 -42.05 46.10 24.85
CA THR A 4 -41.84 45.37 23.57
C THR A 4 -42.35 45.96 22.24
N SER A 5 -41.60 46.14 21.15
CA SER A 5 -40.68 45.23 20.42
C SER A 5 -39.98 46.06 19.33
N GLY A 6 -38.73 45.90 18.90
CA GLY A 6 -37.83 44.76 18.91
C GLY A 6 -37.87 44.05 17.56
N PHE A 7 -36.91 44.35 16.66
CA PHE A 7 -36.17 43.45 15.75
C PHE A 7 -35.73 44.11 14.43
N SER A 8 -34.45 44.50 14.39
CA SER A 8 -33.62 44.37 13.19
C SER A 8 -32.26 43.85 13.64
N PRO A 9 -31.80 42.72 13.08
CA PRO A 9 -30.37 42.57 12.88
C PRO A 9 -30.06 42.02 11.49
N VAL A 10 -29.23 42.81 10.80
CA VAL A 10 -28.30 42.33 9.79
C VAL A 10 -27.51 41.15 10.39
N HIS A 11 -27.76 39.95 9.89
CA HIS A 11 -26.92 38.78 10.15
C HIS A 11 -26.43 38.18 8.83
N ARG A 12 -25.16 38.50 8.52
CA ARG A 12 -24.29 37.64 7.71
C ARG A 12 -24.22 36.27 8.38
N LYS A 13 -24.89 35.26 7.82
CA LYS A 13 -24.47 33.88 7.99
C LYS A 13 -23.43 33.57 6.91
N MET A 14 -22.16 33.86 7.23
CA MET A 14 -21.08 33.00 6.75
C MET A 14 -21.37 31.61 7.28
N THR A 15 -21.72 30.68 6.40
CA THR A 15 -21.75 29.26 6.74
C THR A 15 -20.30 28.85 6.98
N ALA A 16 -19.88 28.94 8.24
CA ALA A 16 -18.71 28.26 8.73
C ALA A 16 -18.89 26.78 8.38
N LEU A 17 -17.98 26.26 7.56
CA LEU A 17 -17.73 24.82 7.50
C LEU A 17 -17.33 24.42 8.92
N LEU A 18 -18.25 23.75 9.62
CA LEU A 18 -18.02 23.23 10.95
C LEU A 18 -16.72 22.42 10.99
N PRO A 19 -15.93 22.55 12.07
CA PRO A 19 -14.86 21.61 12.34
C PRO A 19 -15.52 20.25 12.55
N TRP A 20 -14.98 19.21 11.90
CA TRP A 20 -15.28 17.85 12.30
C TRP A 20 -14.94 17.73 13.79
N GLU A 21 -15.95 17.50 14.62
CA GLU A 21 -15.74 17.12 16.01
C GLU A 21 -14.80 15.90 16.02
N GLU A 22 -13.65 16.05 16.67
CA GLU A 22 -12.77 14.93 16.99
C GLU A 22 -13.48 14.03 18.01
N GLY A 23 -14.43 13.23 17.53
CA GLY A 23 -14.95 12.10 18.29
C GLY A 23 -13.79 11.14 18.63
N GLU A 24 -13.88 10.48 19.79
CA GLU A 24 -12.94 9.43 20.15
C GLU A 24 -12.88 8.38 19.04
N LYS A 25 -11.75 8.31 18.34
CA LYS A 25 -11.52 7.28 17.31
C LYS A 25 -11.73 5.92 17.94
N THR A 26 -12.58 5.10 17.33
CA THR A 26 -12.78 3.71 17.71
C THR A 26 -11.45 2.94 17.62
N ALA A 27 -11.33 1.83 18.36
CA ALA A 27 -10.14 0.98 18.26
C ALA A 27 -9.87 0.53 16.81
N LYS A 28 -10.93 0.31 16.02
CA LYS A 28 -10.84 -0.03 14.59
C LYS A 28 -10.26 1.13 13.75
N GLU A 29 -10.64 2.37 14.04
CA GLU A 29 -10.14 3.56 13.34
C GLU A 29 -8.70 3.90 13.71
N ARG A 30 -8.31 3.73 14.98
CA ARG A 30 -6.90 3.89 15.41
C ARG A 30 -6.01 2.83 14.74
N ARG A 31 -6.46 1.57 14.67
CA ARG A 31 -5.78 0.49 13.94
C ARG A 31 -5.61 0.83 12.47
N LYS A 32 -6.67 1.29 11.83
CA LYS A 32 -6.65 1.73 10.42
C LYS A 32 -5.62 2.85 10.23
N GLU A 33 -5.56 3.84 11.11
CA GLU A 33 -4.60 4.95 11.03
C GLU A 33 -3.14 4.53 11.31
N GLU A 34 -2.90 3.66 12.29
CA GLU A 34 -1.57 3.06 12.52
C GLU A 34 -1.14 2.19 11.35
N TRP A 35 -2.06 1.42 10.77
CA TRP A 35 -1.85 0.65 9.54
C TRP A 35 -1.57 1.57 8.33
N HIS A 36 -2.26 2.70 8.19
CA HIS A 36 -1.92 3.69 7.18
C HIS A 36 -0.48 4.21 7.38
N LYS A 37 -0.05 4.49 8.62
CA LYS A 37 1.35 4.84 8.89
C LYS A 37 2.31 3.71 8.48
N GLN A 38 1.99 2.45 8.77
CA GLN A 38 2.79 1.28 8.36
C GLN A 38 2.87 1.09 6.84
N ILE A 39 1.73 1.25 6.15
CA ILE A 39 1.60 1.11 4.70
C ILE A 39 2.38 2.19 3.95
N TYR A 40 2.40 3.42 4.46
CA TYR A 40 2.97 4.55 3.74
C TYR A 40 4.43 4.85 4.12
N ILE A 41 4.91 4.34 5.25
CA ILE A 41 6.22 4.71 5.80
C ILE A 41 7.21 3.53 5.82
N ALA A 42 6.80 2.28 5.54
CA ALA A 42 7.67 1.09 5.67
C ALA A 42 8.49 1.04 6.97
N ASP A 43 8.01 1.74 8.00
CA ASP A 43 8.55 1.66 9.34
C ASP A 43 8.10 0.32 9.90
N SER A 44 9.05 -0.42 10.46
CA SER A 44 8.70 -1.48 11.40
C SER A 44 7.86 -0.85 12.51
N VAL A 45 6.77 -1.49 12.93
CA VAL A 45 6.11 -1.14 14.19
C VAL A 45 7.11 -1.41 15.29
N SER A 46 7.92 -0.41 15.59
CA SER A 46 8.86 -0.49 16.69
C SER A 46 8.06 -0.60 17.96
N ASP A 47 8.52 -1.42 18.89
CA ASP A 47 7.96 -1.42 20.22
C ASP A 47 8.25 -0.07 20.90
N LYS A 48 7.38 0.93 20.70
CA LYS A 48 7.56 2.29 21.20
C LYS A 48 7.70 2.33 22.72
N LYS A 49 7.04 1.40 23.40
CA LYS A 49 7.15 1.24 24.85
C LYS A 49 8.56 0.79 25.21
N TRP A 50 9.09 -0.20 24.51
CA TRP A 50 10.48 -0.62 24.65
C TRP A 50 11.49 0.46 24.23
N GLU A 51 11.24 1.21 23.15
CA GLU A 51 12.09 2.34 22.77
C GLU A 51 12.13 3.42 23.86
N SER A 52 10.98 3.78 24.44
CA SER A 52 10.90 4.74 25.53
C SER A 52 11.70 4.26 26.75
N ILE A 53 11.59 2.98 27.07
CA ILE A 53 12.34 2.31 28.15
C ILE A 53 13.86 2.37 27.93
N VAL A 54 14.31 2.09 26.71
CA VAL A 54 15.74 2.15 26.36
C VAL A 54 16.24 3.59 26.38
N ARG A 55 15.44 4.54 25.89
CA ARG A 55 15.79 5.97 25.87
C ARG A 55 15.92 6.57 27.26
N ARG A 56 15.08 6.17 28.22
CA ARG A 56 15.15 6.66 29.61
C ARG A 56 16.34 6.10 30.39
N GLN A 57 17.06 5.10 29.86
CA GLN A 57 18.22 4.45 30.49
C GLN A 57 17.98 4.04 31.96
N GLY A 58 16.73 3.74 32.32
CA GLY A 58 16.32 3.50 33.71
C GLY A 58 15.90 2.06 33.95
N LYS A 59 16.00 1.62 35.22
CA LYS A 59 15.51 0.31 35.68
C LYS A 59 14.08 0.05 35.21
N LEU A 60 13.82 -1.18 34.78
CA LEU A 60 12.47 -1.61 34.46
C LEU A 60 11.62 -1.63 35.72
N ASN A 61 10.39 -1.12 35.65
CA ASN A 61 9.43 -1.39 36.71
C ASN A 61 9.05 -2.88 36.70
N LYS A 62 8.42 -3.36 37.78
CA LYS A 62 8.07 -4.79 37.93
C LYS A 62 7.23 -5.34 36.76
N LYS A 63 6.33 -4.54 36.19
CA LYS A 63 5.48 -4.95 35.05
C LYS A 63 6.28 -5.05 33.75
N GLU A 64 7.15 -4.07 33.47
CA GLU A 64 8.03 -4.07 32.31
C GLU A 64 9.07 -5.17 32.38
N SER A 65 9.68 -5.36 33.56
CA SER A 65 10.60 -6.47 33.80
C SER A 65 9.92 -7.77 33.43
N LYS A 66 8.74 -8.07 33.99
CA LYS A 66 7.99 -9.30 33.68
C LYS A 66 7.64 -9.48 32.19
N LEU A 67 7.27 -8.40 31.49
CA LEU A 67 6.92 -8.45 30.07
C LEU A 67 8.11 -8.80 29.18
N TYR A 68 9.30 -8.30 29.52
CA TYR A 68 10.51 -8.48 28.71
C TYR A 68 11.47 -9.54 29.28
N SER A 69 11.23 -10.08 30.48
CA SER A 69 12.11 -11.01 31.23
C SER A 69 11.85 -12.50 30.98
N ALA A 70 11.60 -12.89 29.73
CA ALA A 70 11.56 -14.28 29.21
C ALA A 70 10.26 -15.09 29.30
N ASP A 71 9.19 -14.67 29.97
CA ASP A 71 7.90 -15.36 29.84
C ASP A 71 7.21 -14.99 28.52
N PHE A 72 7.48 -15.82 27.49
CA PHE A 72 6.89 -15.64 26.16
C PHE A 72 5.35 -15.65 26.17
N LYS A 73 4.70 -16.33 27.12
CA LYS A 73 3.23 -16.33 27.22
C LYS A 73 2.70 -14.96 27.63
N VAL A 74 3.40 -14.27 28.53
CA VAL A 74 3.07 -12.90 28.93
C VAL A 74 3.27 -11.94 27.76
N TYR A 75 4.38 -12.07 27.04
CA TYR A 75 4.63 -11.29 25.82
C TYR A 75 3.53 -11.50 24.77
N LEU A 76 3.19 -12.77 24.47
CA LEU A 76 2.17 -13.10 23.47
C LEU A 76 0.78 -12.58 23.88
N LYS A 77 0.47 -12.55 25.17
CA LYS A 77 -0.78 -11.95 25.68
C LYS A 77 -0.81 -10.44 25.51
N ASP A 78 0.28 -9.74 25.83
CA ASP A 78 0.39 -8.27 25.67
C ASP A 78 0.41 -7.84 24.20
N ARG A 79 1.03 -8.65 23.33
CA ARG A 79 1.24 -8.36 21.90
C ARG A 79 0.35 -9.17 20.97
N ARG A 80 -0.72 -9.77 21.49
CA ARG A 80 -1.66 -10.59 20.71
C ARG A 80 -2.14 -9.89 19.45
N GLU A 81 -2.55 -8.63 19.57
CA GLU A 81 -3.05 -7.84 18.44
C GLU A 81 -1.97 -7.63 17.36
N ALA A 82 -0.73 -7.33 17.73
CA ALA A 82 0.35 -7.17 16.76
C ALA A 82 0.67 -8.48 16.00
N VAL A 83 0.51 -9.62 16.67
CA VAL A 83 0.67 -10.95 16.06
C VAL A 83 -0.51 -11.29 15.15
N ILE A 84 -1.73 -10.85 15.49
CA ILE A 84 -2.93 -10.95 14.64
C ILE A 84 -2.80 -10.09 13.40
N ASP A 85 -2.40 -8.82 13.56
CA ASP A 85 -2.21 -7.88 12.45
C ASP A 85 -1.19 -8.42 11.43
N HIS A 86 -0.17 -9.15 11.90
CA HIS A 86 0.79 -9.83 11.03
C HIS A 86 0.16 -10.90 10.14
N VAL A 87 -0.84 -11.64 10.63
CA VAL A 87 -1.60 -12.64 9.85
C VAL A 87 -2.49 -11.95 8.83
N ASP A 88 -3.24 -10.93 9.25
CA ASP A 88 -4.11 -10.14 8.37
C ASP A 88 -3.29 -9.55 7.21
N ARG A 89 -2.14 -8.96 7.55
CA ARG A 89 -1.19 -8.42 6.57
C ARG A 89 -0.66 -9.49 5.62
N SER A 90 -0.44 -10.72 6.08
CA SER A 90 -0.02 -11.82 5.20
C SER A 90 -1.06 -12.11 4.12
N VAL A 91 -2.34 -12.11 4.48
CA VAL A 91 -3.45 -12.36 3.55
C VAL A 91 -3.63 -11.17 2.60
N GLU A 92 -3.57 -9.94 3.11
CA GLU A 92 -3.64 -8.71 2.31
C GLU A 92 -2.51 -8.60 1.29
N LEU A 93 -1.28 -8.86 1.71
CA LEU A 93 -0.10 -8.81 0.83
C LEU A 93 -0.15 -9.91 -0.23
N PHE A 94 -0.67 -11.09 0.10
CA PHE A 94 -0.90 -12.13 -0.89
C PHE A 94 -1.97 -11.70 -1.90
N PHE A 95 -3.09 -11.12 -1.45
CA PHE A 95 -4.12 -10.61 -2.36
C PHE A 95 -3.58 -9.52 -3.29
N LEU A 96 -2.80 -8.58 -2.76
CA LEU A 96 -2.13 -7.55 -3.57
C LEU A 96 -1.14 -8.18 -4.57
N THR A 97 -0.41 -9.21 -4.17
CA THR A 97 0.49 -9.98 -5.05
C THR A 97 -0.29 -10.64 -6.18
N ALA A 98 -1.44 -11.27 -5.87
CA ALA A 98 -2.32 -11.84 -6.86
C ALA A 98 -2.86 -10.78 -7.83
N ILE A 99 -3.23 -9.59 -7.36
CA ILE A 99 -3.62 -8.47 -8.23
C ILE A 99 -2.49 -8.07 -9.18
N CYS A 100 -1.28 -7.86 -8.64
CA CYS A 100 -0.14 -7.39 -9.44
C CYS A 100 0.37 -8.42 -10.44
N CYS A 101 0.13 -9.71 -10.18
CA CYS A 101 0.52 -10.82 -11.05
C CYS A 101 -0.63 -11.30 -11.97
N TYR A 102 -1.84 -10.76 -11.86
CA TYR A 102 -2.98 -11.23 -12.64
C TYR A 102 -2.78 -10.96 -14.14
N GLU A 103 -2.86 -12.01 -14.96
CA GLU A 103 -2.74 -11.93 -16.44
C GLU A 103 -1.51 -11.15 -16.92
N THR A 104 -0.36 -11.34 -16.27
CA THR A 104 0.91 -10.69 -16.67
C THR A 104 1.73 -11.52 -17.65
N ASP A 105 1.36 -12.78 -17.86
CA ASP A 105 2.05 -13.75 -18.70
C ASP A 105 3.52 -14.01 -18.33
N PHE A 106 3.87 -13.84 -17.05
CA PHE A 106 5.17 -14.25 -16.51
C PHE A 106 5.09 -15.61 -15.80
N HIS A 107 6.23 -16.30 -15.73
CA HIS A 107 6.50 -17.28 -14.69
C HIS A 107 7.18 -16.59 -13.52
N TYR A 108 6.75 -16.93 -12.30
CA TYR A 108 7.28 -16.37 -11.07
C TYR A 108 7.97 -17.43 -10.23
N GLU A 109 9.12 -17.08 -9.69
CA GLU A 109 9.78 -17.79 -8.60
C GLU A 109 9.92 -16.87 -7.39
N TRP A 110 9.92 -17.45 -6.19
CA TRP A 110 10.19 -16.68 -4.98
C TRP A 110 11.70 -16.63 -4.74
N ILE A 111 12.21 -15.48 -4.29
CA ILE A 111 13.59 -15.34 -3.84
C ILE A 111 13.62 -14.72 -2.45
N ALA A 112 14.77 -14.83 -1.76
CA ALA A 112 14.96 -14.20 -0.47
C ALA A 112 14.79 -12.67 -0.56
N ALA A 113 14.42 -12.05 0.56
CA ALA A 113 14.34 -10.60 0.64
C ALA A 113 15.73 -9.98 0.41
N ASN A 114 15.91 -9.28 -0.71
CA ASN A 114 17.19 -8.62 -1.05
C ASN A 114 17.30 -7.21 -0.43
N ASP A 115 16.15 -6.58 -0.13
CA ASP A 115 16.07 -5.21 0.39
C ASP A 115 15.11 -5.20 1.59
N GLN A 116 15.55 -5.63 2.77
CA GLN A 116 14.69 -5.62 3.97
C GLN A 116 14.42 -4.18 4.44
N TYR A 117 13.14 -3.84 4.60
CA TYR A 117 12.70 -2.58 5.19
C TYR A 117 12.26 -2.81 6.65
N GLY A 118 12.94 -2.12 7.58
CA GLY A 118 12.87 -2.38 9.01
C GLY A 118 14.03 -3.27 9.50
N LYS A 119 14.33 -3.21 10.80
CA LYS A 119 15.41 -3.98 11.42
C LYS A 119 14.97 -4.48 12.78
N GLY A 120 15.35 -5.72 13.11
CA GLY A 120 15.31 -6.19 14.49
C GLY A 120 16.28 -5.40 15.35
N ARG A 121 16.00 -5.30 16.65
CA ARG A 121 16.81 -4.55 17.59
C ARG A 121 17.17 -5.42 18.77
N ARG A 122 18.38 -5.19 19.27
CA ARG A 122 18.85 -5.70 20.55
C ARG A 122 18.94 -4.52 21.49
N ALA A 123 18.21 -4.57 22.59
CA ALA A 123 18.37 -3.57 23.63
C ALA A 123 18.67 -4.22 24.97
N LYS A 124 19.55 -3.55 25.71
CA LYS A 124 19.93 -3.94 27.07
C LYS A 124 19.25 -2.96 28.04
N ALA A 125 18.65 -3.50 29.08
CA ALA A 125 18.07 -2.76 30.20
C ALA A 125 18.50 -3.42 31.50
N GLU A 126 18.26 -2.76 32.63
CA GLU A 126 18.43 -3.35 33.96
C GLU A 126 17.05 -3.75 34.49
N LYS A 127 16.91 -5.00 34.95
CA LYS A 127 15.72 -5.48 35.64
C LYS A 127 15.49 -4.67 36.93
N PHE A 128 14.30 -4.83 37.50
CA PHE A 128 13.96 -4.21 38.78
C PHE A 128 14.91 -4.61 39.93
N ASP A 129 15.41 -5.85 39.91
CA ASP A 129 16.33 -6.43 40.90
C ASP A 129 17.82 -6.07 40.66
N GLY A 130 18.12 -5.34 39.58
CA GLY A 130 19.48 -4.94 39.23
C GLY A 130 20.20 -5.85 38.23
N GLU A 131 19.60 -6.97 37.83
CA GLU A 131 20.22 -7.85 36.82
C GLU A 131 20.10 -7.28 35.41
N GLY A 132 21.10 -7.53 34.55
CA GLY A 132 21.02 -7.19 33.13
C GLY A 132 19.90 -7.98 32.43
N LEU A 133 19.02 -7.26 31.72
CA LEU A 133 18.04 -7.83 30.81
C LEU A 133 18.38 -7.49 29.37
N GLU A 134 18.30 -8.49 28.51
CA GLU A 134 18.40 -8.30 27.07
C GLU A 134 17.10 -8.69 26.38
N HIS A 135 16.53 -7.76 25.63
CA HIS A 135 15.39 -8.03 24.76
C HIS A 135 15.82 -7.95 23.31
N ASN A 136 15.55 -9.03 22.57
CA ASN A 136 15.90 -9.20 21.18
C ASN A 136 14.64 -9.31 20.33
N THR A 137 14.37 -8.26 19.55
CA THR A 137 13.36 -8.29 18.49
C THR A 137 14.00 -8.64 17.15
N GLN A 138 13.21 -9.22 16.25
CA GLN A 138 13.60 -9.48 14.88
C GLN A 138 12.60 -8.83 13.93
N GLY A 139 13.08 -8.42 12.76
CA GLY A 139 12.19 -8.02 11.67
C GLY A 139 11.54 -9.27 11.10
N ALA A 140 10.26 -9.49 11.41
CA ALA A 140 9.46 -10.58 10.86
C ALA A 140 8.78 -10.10 9.56
N HIS A 141 8.94 -10.86 8.48
CA HIS A 141 8.25 -10.56 7.22
C HIS A 141 6.81 -11.06 7.28
N SER A 142 5.84 -10.16 7.14
CA SER A 142 4.44 -10.55 6.99
C SER A 142 4.16 -11.07 5.58
N SER A 143 5.00 -10.76 4.58
CA SER A 143 4.85 -11.37 3.26
C SER A 143 5.47 -12.76 3.22
N VAL A 144 4.67 -13.74 2.81
CA VAL A 144 5.16 -15.08 2.45
C VAL A 144 6.08 -15.02 1.23
N LEU A 145 5.82 -14.08 0.31
CA LEU A 145 6.54 -13.91 -0.96
C LEU A 145 7.16 -12.51 -1.00
N PRO A 146 8.20 -12.24 -0.19
CA PRO A 146 8.77 -10.90 -0.08
C PRO A 146 9.31 -10.40 -1.41
N CYS A 147 9.89 -11.29 -2.22
CA CYS A 147 10.45 -10.97 -3.51
C CYS A 147 10.09 -12.03 -4.55
N LEU A 148 9.72 -11.56 -5.74
CA LEU A 148 9.38 -12.40 -6.89
C LEU A 148 10.40 -12.16 -8.01
N MET A 149 11.04 -13.22 -8.48
CA MET A 149 11.74 -13.23 -9.75
C MET A 149 10.72 -13.55 -10.85
N ALA A 150 10.66 -12.73 -11.89
CA ALA A 150 9.81 -12.95 -13.05
C ALA A 150 10.65 -13.33 -14.26
N TYR A 151 10.13 -14.30 -15.02
CA TYR A 151 10.68 -14.75 -16.30
C TYR A 151 9.59 -14.70 -17.36
N PRO A 152 9.89 -14.31 -18.62
CA PRO A 152 8.96 -14.49 -19.73
C PRO A 152 8.49 -15.94 -19.79
N ARG A 153 7.17 -16.16 -19.91
CA ARG A 153 6.60 -17.51 -19.78
C ARG A 153 7.09 -18.46 -20.86
N GLU A 154 7.19 -17.99 -22.09
CA GLU A 154 7.62 -18.84 -23.21
C GLU A 154 9.08 -19.27 -23.03
N GLU A 155 9.98 -18.36 -22.67
CA GLU A 155 11.37 -18.68 -22.35
C GLU A 155 11.48 -19.67 -21.16
N TRP A 156 10.63 -19.52 -20.14
CA TRP A 156 10.58 -20.47 -19.03
C TRP A 156 10.11 -21.87 -19.45
N LYS A 157 9.11 -21.96 -20.33
CA LYS A 157 8.63 -23.24 -20.87
C LYS A 157 9.73 -23.91 -21.69
N ASP A 158 10.44 -23.14 -22.51
CA ASP A 158 11.55 -23.64 -23.31
C ASP A 158 12.68 -24.16 -22.43
N TYR A 159 13.05 -23.43 -21.37
CA TYR A 159 14.00 -23.91 -20.36
C TYR A 159 13.55 -25.24 -19.72
N LYS A 160 12.28 -25.36 -19.32
CA LYS A 160 11.76 -26.61 -18.71
C LYS A 160 11.73 -27.79 -19.68
N ARG A 161 11.45 -27.55 -20.96
CA ARG A 161 11.39 -28.60 -22.00
C ARG A 161 12.78 -29.04 -22.43
N ASN A 162 13.65 -28.09 -22.72
CA ASN A 162 14.94 -28.35 -23.38
C ASN A 162 16.10 -28.48 -22.39
N ARG A 163 15.89 -28.14 -21.10
CA ARG A 163 16.95 -28.03 -20.07
C ARG A 163 18.15 -27.18 -20.52
N GLY A 164 17.88 -26.15 -21.33
CA GLY A 164 18.88 -25.18 -21.76
C GLY A 164 19.24 -24.19 -20.65
N ASP A 165 19.78 -23.04 -21.04
CA ASP A 165 20.12 -21.99 -20.08
C ASP A 165 18.88 -21.42 -19.38
N LEU A 166 19.03 -21.11 -18.10
CA LEU A 166 18.00 -20.42 -17.32
C LEU A 166 17.76 -19.04 -17.96
N PRO A 167 16.50 -18.67 -18.30
CA PRO A 167 16.23 -17.38 -18.92
C PRO A 167 16.60 -16.22 -18.01
N GLU A 168 16.91 -15.06 -18.60
CA GLU A 168 17.26 -13.87 -17.83
C GLU A 168 16.02 -13.35 -17.09
N GLY A 169 15.96 -13.64 -15.80
CA GLY A 169 14.92 -13.15 -14.91
C GLY A 169 15.16 -11.73 -14.41
N PHE A 170 14.10 -11.09 -13.94
CA PHE A 170 14.21 -9.81 -13.23
C PHE A 170 13.35 -9.79 -11.97
N VAL A 171 13.77 -8.99 -10.98
CA VAL A 171 12.99 -8.79 -9.76
C VAL A 171 11.72 -7.99 -10.09
N TYR A 172 10.57 -8.65 -9.98
CA TYR A 172 9.29 -8.09 -10.39
C TYR A 172 8.92 -6.87 -9.55
N LEU A 173 8.59 -5.76 -10.24
CA LEU A 173 8.20 -4.48 -9.64
C LEU A 173 9.22 -3.96 -8.61
N LYS A 174 10.52 -4.27 -8.77
CA LYS A 174 11.57 -3.84 -7.84
C LYS A 174 11.48 -2.36 -7.51
N HIS A 175 11.63 -2.03 -6.22
CA HIS A 175 11.58 -0.66 -5.67
C HIS A 175 10.26 0.12 -5.88
N SER A 176 9.19 -0.53 -6.35
CA SER A 176 7.83 0.03 -6.25
C SER A 176 7.33 -0.02 -4.81
N HIS A 177 6.20 0.64 -4.53
CA HIS A 177 5.56 0.54 -3.23
C HIS A 177 5.13 -0.89 -2.88
N PHE A 178 4.67 -1.65 -3.86
CA PHE A 178 4.35 -3.07 -3.75
C PHE A 178 5.56 -3.87 -3.26
N TYR A 179 6.71 -3.66 -3.88
CA TYR A 179 7.95 -4.33 -3.50
C TYR A 179 8.35 -3.98 -2.07
N THR A 180 8.34 -2.69 -1.73
CA THR A 180 8.67 -2.23 -0.38
C THR A 180 7.70 -2.79 0.68
N LYS A 181 6.40 -2.87 0.38
CA LYS A 181 5.40 -3.46 1.27
C LYS A 181 5.65 -4.94 1.56
N ASN A 182 5.96 -5.71 0.52
CA ASN A 182 6.26 -7.13 0.64
C ASN A 182 7.59 -7.39 1.36
N ASN A 183 8.57 -6.50 1.20
CA ASN A 183 9.85 -6.57 1.92
C ASN A 183 9.84 -5.86 3.28
N GLY A 184 8.71 -5.27 3.67
CA GLY A 184 8.54 -4.64 4.97
C GLY A 184 8.48 -5.67 6.09
N THR A 185 9.06 -5.32 7.23
CA THR A 185 9.08 -6.18 8.42
C THR A 185 8.38 -5.53 9.62
N MET A 186 7.81 -6.35 10.48
CA MET A 186 7.29 -5.95 11.79
C MET A 186 8.32 -6.31 12.86
N GLU A 187 8.53 -5.41 13.83
CA GLU A 187 9.47 -5.68 14.93
C GLU A 187 8.76 -6.56 15.97
N LEU A 188 8.98 -7.86 15.89
CA LEU A 188 8.35 -8.87 16.75
C LEU A 188 9.41 -9.67 17.50
N GLU A 189 9.02 -10.32 18.59
CA GLU A 189 9.94 -11.20 19.33
C GLU A 189 10.40 -12.38 18.45
N ARG A 190 11.65 -12.81 18.67
CA ARG A 190 12.35 -13.82 17.86
C ARG A 190 11.58 -15.14 17.69
N THR A 191 10.82 -15.58 18.68
CA THR A 191 9.99 -16.80 18.62
C THR A 191 8.92 -16.69 17.54
N ILE A 192 8.36 -15.50 17.32
CA ILE A 192 7.39 -15.27 16.24
C ILE A 192 8.05 -15.46 14.87
N ASN A 193 9.22 -14.85 14.66
CA ASN A 193 9.97 -15.02 13.40
C ASN A 193 10.42 -16.49 13.17
N LYS A 194 10.75 -17.22 14.25
CA LYS A 194 11.02 -18.66 14.17
C LYS A 194 9.77 -19.48 13.84
N ALA A 195 8.59 -19.05 14.29
CA ALA A 195 7.32 -19.67 13.92
C ALA A 195 6.99 -19.41 12.43
N ASP A 196 7.17 -18.18 11.95
CA ASP A 196 7.05 -17.81 10.53
C ASP A 196 7.97 -18.67 9.66
N SER A 197 9.27 -18.76 10.03
CA SER A 197 10.25 -19.56 9.28
C SER A 197 9.85 -21.04 9.20
N ARG A 198 9.19 -21.58 10.24
CA ARG A 198 8.73 -22.97 10.27
C ARG A 198 7.51 -23.20 9.38
N ARG A 199 6.62 -22.23 9.28
CA ARG A 199 5.44 -22.25 8.41
C ARG A 199 5.82 -22.02 6.94
N ASP A 200 6.64 -21.01 6.69
CA ASP A 200 6.96 -20.55 5.33
C ASP A 200 7.81 -21.56 4.57
N GLY A 201 8.66 -22.28 5.30
CA GLY A 201 9.67 -23.18 4.74
C GLY A 201 10.99 -22.47 4.47
N THR A 202 12.01 -23.28 4.26
CA THR A 202 13.32 -22.84 3.77
C THR A 202 13.40 -23.09 2.26
N HIS A 203 14.55 -22.84 1.64
CA HIS A 203 14.81 -23.20 0.24
C HIS A 203 14.75 -24.71 -0.02
N ILE A 204 14.83 -25.55 1.03
CA ILE A 204 14.81 -27.01 0.94
C ILE A 204 13.40 -27.57 1.22
N ASP A 205 12.61 -26.91 2.07
CA ASP A 205 11.31 -27.41 2.53
C ASP A 205 10.16 -26.82 1.70
N ARG A 206 9.36 -27.69 1.08
CA ARG A 206 8.26 -27.37 0.14
C ARG A 206 6.98 -26.91 0.85
N MET A 207 7.10 -25.93 1.75
CA MET A 207 6.02 -25.46 2.62
C MET A 207 5.19 -24.34 1.97
N LEU A 208 4.75 -23.35 2.76
CA LEU A 208 3.80 -22.33 2.30
C LEU A 208 4.31 -21.52 1.10
N ARG A 209 5.61 -21.19 1.04
CA ARG A 209 6.18 -20.42 -0.09
C ARG A 209 6.00 -21.11 -1.44
N GLU A 210 6.27 -22.40 -1.51
CA GLU A 210 6.11 -23.16 -2.76
C GLU A 210 4.64 -23.31 -3.14
N ARG A 211 3.76 -23.51 -2.16
CA ARG A 211 2.31 -23.56 -2.42
C ARG A 211 1.79 -22.21 -2.90
N ALA A 212 2.25 -21.12 -2.29
CA ALA A 212 1.90 -19.76 -2.66
C ALA A 212 2.38 -19.39 -4.06
N ILE A 213 3.62 -19.76 -4.45
CA ILE A 213 4.14 -19.46 -5.80
C ILE A 213 3.38 -20.23 -6.90
N LYS A 214 2.93 -21.46 -6.62
CA LYS A 214 2.04 -22.21 -7.53
C LYS A 214 0.72 -21.48 -7.74
N ILE A 215 0.19 -20.85 -6.69
CA ILE A 215 -1.04 -20.05 -6.78
C ILE A 215 -0.78 -18.79 -7.62
N VAL A 216 0.31 -18.06 -7.36
CA VAL A 216 0.70 -16.87 -8.13
C VAL A 216 0.87 -17.18 -9.62
N ASN A 217 1.55 -18.28 -9.96
CA ASN A 217 1.74 -18.68 -11.36
C ASN A 217 0.43 -19.03 -12.09
N ALA A 218 -0.57 -19.56 -11.38
CA ALA A 218 -1.90 -19.80 -11.95
C ALA A 218 -2.73 -18.51 -12.09
N VAL A 219 -2.49 -17.51 -11.24
CA VAL A 219 -3.05 -16.16 -11.39
C VAL A 219 -2.44 -15.46 -12.61
N ALA A 220 -1.14 -15.66 -12.84
CA ALA A 220 -0.43 -15.11 -14.00
C ALA A 220 -0.95 -15.60 -15.36
N THR A 221 -1.47 -16.83 -15.43
CA THR A 221 -2.15 -17.36 -16.63
C THR A 221 -3.62 -16.97 -16.74
N GLY A 222 -4.18 -16.27 -15.76
CA GLY A 222 -5.63 -16.06 -15.67
C GLY A 222 -6.44 -17.33 -15.34
N LYS A 223 -5.82 -18.43 -14.87
CA LYS A 223 -6.54 -19.66 -14.48
C LYS A 223 -7.58 -19.38 -13.39
N TYR A 224 -7.29 -18.40 -12.54
CA TYR A 224 -8.27 -17.80 -11.66
C TYR A 224 -7.86 -16.38 -11.27
N GLY A 225 -8.88 -15.55 -10.97
CA GLY A 225 -8.66 -14.18 -10.53
C GLY A 225 -8.15 -14.06 -9.08
N PRO A 226 -7.73 -12.84 -8.67
CA PRO A 226 -7.10 -12.59 -7.37
C PRO A 226 -7.90 -13.08 -6.15
N ARG A 227 -9.23 -12.94 -6.16
CA ARG A 227 -10.09 -13.38 -5.03
C ARG A 227 -10.02 -14.88 -4.79
N LYS A 228 -10.19 -15.66 -5.86
CA LYS A 228 -10.14 -17.13 -5.81
C LYS A 228 -8.73 -17.61 -5.45
N ALA A 229 -7.70 -16.86 -5.85
CA ALA A 229 -6.33 -17.09 -5.42
C ALA A 229 -6.17 -16.91 -3.90
N THR A 230 -6.67 -15.82 -3.32
CA THR A 230 -6.60 -15.56 -1.88
C THR A 230 -7.35 -16.61 -1.06
N LYS A 231 -8.54 -17.05 -1.51
CA LYS A 231 -9.25 -18.19 -0.90
C LYS A 231 -8.42 -19.46 -0.88
N ARG A 232 -7.75 -19.78 -2.00
CA ARG A 232 -6.84 -20.94 -2.09
C ARG A 232 -5.62 -20.76 -1.19
N PHE A 233 -5.08 -19.54 -1.11
CA PHE A 233 -3.97 -19.20 -0.24
C PHE A 233 -4.30 -19.42 1.23
N LYS A 234 -5.45 -18.92 1.72
CA LYS A 234 -5.94 -19.19 3.09
C LYS A 234 -5.95 -20.69 3.40
N LYS A 235 -6.44 -21.54 2.48
CA LYS A 235 -6.48 -23.00 2.65
C LYS A 235 -5.08 -23.61 2.78
N VAL A 236 -4.15 -23.27 1.88
CA VAL A 236 -2.77 -23.81 1.96
C VAL A 236 -1.98 -23.23 3.14
N TYR A 237 -2.33 -22.03 3.59
CA TYR A 237 -1.77 -21.39 4.78
C TYR A 237 -2.20 -22.17 6.02
N LEU A 238 -3.50 -22.42 6.23
CA LEU A 238 -3.99 -23.26 7.33
C LEU A 238 -3.33 -24.65 7.34
N GLN A 239 -3.22 -25.28 6.17
CA GLN A 239 -2.54 -26.57 6.05
C GLN A 239 -1.07 -26.50 6.50
N SER A 240 -0.34 -25.44 6.09
CA SER A 240 1.07 -25.26 6.46
C SER A 240 1.24 -24.95 7.94
N LEU A 241 0.27 -24.28 8.58
CA LEU A 241 0.24 -24.08 10.03
C LEU A 241 0.09 -25.40 10.79
N ASN A 242 -0.84 -26.26 10.36
CA ASN A 242 -1.07 -27.57 10.97
C ASN A 242 0.17 -28.47 10.86
N GLU A 243 0.78 -28.52 9.67
CA GLU A 243 2.03 -29.25 9.43
C GLU A 243 3.18 -28.72 10.30
N ALA A 244 3.33 -27.39 10.39
CA ALA A 244 4.34 -26.76 11.23
C ALA A 244 4.10 -27.05 12.72
N HIS A 245 2.85 -27.00 13.18
CA HIS A 245 2.47 -27.25 14.57
C HIS A 245 2.71 -28.70 14.97
N GLY A 246 2.35 -29.67 14.12
CA GLY A 246 2.54 -31.10 14.38
C GLY A 246 4.01 -31.53 14.51
N LYS A 247 4.92 -30.83 13.84
CA LYS A 247 6.38 -31.10 13.91
C LYS A 247 7.07 -30.53 15.15
N LEU A 248 6.37 -29.80 16.02
CA LEU A 248 6.95 -29.18 17.22
C LEU A 248 6.72 -30.05 18.46
N LYS A 249 7.69 -30.06 19.39
CA LYS A 249 7.59 -30.77 20.68
C LYS A 249 6.59 -30.07 21.63
N GLY A 250 6.15 -30.78 22.67
CA GLY A 250 5.37 -30.17 23.77
C GLY A 250 6.17 -29.07 24.48
N GLY A 251 5.50 -27.98 24.88
CA GLY A 251 6.13 -26.85 25.57
C GLY A 251 6.84 -25.82 24.68
N ASP A 252 6.93 -26.04 23.36
CA ASP A 252 7.54 -25.08 22.45
C ASP A 252 6.68 -23.81 22.29
N GLY A 253 7.22 -22.64 22.66
CA GLY A 253 6.52 -21.35 22.56
C GLY A 253 5.98 -21.03 21.17
N ARG A 254 6.60 -21.57 20.11
CA ARG A 254 6.13 -21.41 18.72
C ARG A 254 4.75 -22.02 18.50
N LYS A 255 4.37 -23.07 19.24
CA LYS A 255 3.03 -23.67 19.13
C LYS A 255 1.94 -22.66 19.48
N ALA A 256 2.15 -21.85 20.51
CA ALA A 256 1.20 -20.81 20.90
C ALA A 256 1.01 -19.76 19.80
N VAL A 257 2.09 -19.38 19.11
CA VAL A 257 2.04 -18.46 17.96
C VAL A 257 1.28 -19.09 16.79
N LEU A 258 1.63 -20.32 16.40
CA LEU A 258 0.99 -21.01 15.28
C LEU A 258 -0.50 -21.24 15.54
N LYS A 259 -0.89 -21.54 16.78
CA LYS A 259 -2.29 -21.66 17.18
C LYS A 259 -3.02 -20.32 17.04
N LEU A 260 -2.43 -19.22 17.50
CA LEU A 260 -3.01 -17.89 17.32
C LEU A 260 -3.16 -17.52 15.83
N TYR A 261 -2.18 -17.90 15.00
CA TYR A 261 -2.28 -17.74 13.54
C TYR A 261 -3.43 -18.53 12.95
N GLN A 262 -3.62 -19.77 13.39
CA GLN A 262 -4.71 -20.62 12.93
C GLN A 262 -6.06 -20.03 13.32
N GLU A 263 -6.25 -19.70 14.59
CA GLU A 263 -7.48 -19.06 15.12
C GLU A 263 -7.81 -17.81 14.30
N ARG A 264 -6.84 -16.91 14.11
CA ARG A 264 -7.07 -15.69 13.34
C ARG A 264 -7.40 -15.97 11.88
N LEU A 265 -6.67 -16.88 11.25
CA LEU A 265 -6.86 -17.19 9.84
C LEU A 265 -8.23 -17.84 9.61
N GLU A 266 -8.74 -18.65 10.55
CA GLU A 266 -10.09 -19.20 10.54
C GLU A 266 -11.15 -18.09 10.60
N GLU A 267 -10.98 -17.08 11.46
CA GLU A 267 -11.87 -15.91 11.59
C GLU A 267 -11.98 -15.03 10.32
N ILE A 268 -10.95 -14.99 9.47
CA ILE A 268 -10.98 -14.16 8.25
C ILE A 268 -11.98 -14.75 7.26
N ASP A 269 -13.18 -14.18 7.17
CA ASP A 269 -14.19 -14.62 6.21
C ASP A 269 -13.86 -14.10 4.80
N LEU A 270 -13.38 -15.01 3.95
CA LEU A 270 -13.14 -14.71 2.53
C LEU A 270 -14.34 -15.08 1.66
N GLU A 271 -15.37 -15.71 2.19
CA GLU A 271 -16.63 -15.93 1.47
C GLU A 271 -17.44 -14.63 1.41
N ASP A 272 -17.34 -13.78 2.43
CA ASP A 272 -17.83 -12.40 2.41
C ASP A 272 -17.05 -11.52 1.42
N ASP A 273 -17.79 -10.92 0.48
CA ASP A 273 -17.26 -9.94 -0.46
C ASP A 273 -16.76 -8.66 0.24
N GLN A 274 -17.36 -8.29 1.38
CA GLN A 274 -16.97 -7.09 2.13
C GLN A 274 -15.50 -7.13 2.54
N THR A 275 -14.97 -8.31 2.87
CA THR A 275 -13.55 -8.49 3.18
C THR A 275 -12.66 -8.06 2.01
N PHE A 276 -13.03 -8.38 0.77
CA PHE A 276 -12.28 -7.92 -0.41
C PHE A 276 -12.51 -6.44 -0.71
N ASP A 277 -13.70 -5.92 -0.44
CA ASP A 277 -13.99 -4.49 -0.54
C ASP A 277 -13.07 -3.68 0.39
N GLU A 278 -12.93 -4.11 1.66
CA GLU A 278 -12.03 -3.54 2.65
C GLU A 278 -10.56 -3.60 2.20
N MET A 279 -10.11 -4.77 1.72
CA MET A 279 -8.75 -4.95 1.18
C MET A 279 -8.47 -4.10 -0.08
N LEU A 280 -9.49 -3.69 -0.83
CA LEU A 280 -9.36 -2.78 -1.99
C LEU A 280 -9.57 -1.31 -1.63
N GLY A 281 -9.99 -1.03 -0.39
CA GLY A 281 -10.39 0.30 0.05
C GLY A 281 -11.60 0.83 -0.71
N VAL A 282 -12.57 -0.04 -1.01
CA VAL A 282 -13.86 0.32 -1.60
C VAL A 282 -14.98 -0.08 -0.64
N GLN A 283 -16.15 0.54 -0.78
CA GLN A 283 -17.34 0.13 -0.05
C GLN A 283 -18.45 -0.08 -1.07
N VAL A 284 -18.79 -1.32 -1.36
CA VAL A 284 -19.87 -1.63 -2.30
C VAL A 284 -21.14 -1.88 -1.52
N LYS A 285 -22.02 -0.87 -1.49
CA LYS A 285 -23.39 -0.95 -0.97
C LYS A 285 -24.34 -0.50 -2.06
N HIS A 286 -25.07 -1.44 -2.68
CA HIS A 286 -25.99 -1.17 -3.78
C HIS A 286 -26.98 -2.33 -3.96
N LYS A 287 -28.14 -2.13 -4.59
CA LYS A 287 -29.08 -3.25 -4.85
C LYS A 287 -28.49 -4.36 -5.76
N ASP A 288 -27.51 -4.00 -6.59
CA ASP A 288 -26.84 -4.89 -7.56
C ASP A 288 -25.36 -5.12 -7.22
N GLU A 289 -25.06 -5.47 -5.96
CA GLU A 289 -23.67 -5.50 -5.46
C GLU A 289 -22.74 -6.41 -6.28
N GLY A 290 -23.17 -7.63 -6.62
CA GLY A 290 -22.32 -8.59 -7.34
C GLY A 290 -21.84 -8.05 -8.69
N LEU A 291 -22.69 -7.32 -9.40
CA LEU A 291 -22.33 -6.70 -10.66
C LEU A 291 -21.43 -5.47 -10.47
N LEU A 292 -21.75 -4.63 -9.49
CA LEU A 292 -20.94 -3.46 -9.14
C LEU A 292 -19.52 -3.89 -8.75
N ARG A 293 -19.38 -4.94 -7.93
CA ARG A 293 -18.08 -5.55 -7.58
C ARG A 293 -17.34 -6.05 -8.82
N LYS A 294 -18.00 -6.74 -9.75
CA LYS A 294 -17.35 -7.19 -11.00
C LYS A 294 -16.70 -6.03 -11.75
N ILE A 295 -17.43 -4.92 -11.95
CA ILE A 295 -16.93 -3.75 -12.69
C ILE A 295 -15.83 -3.02 -11.90
N VAL A 296 -16.06 -2.79 -10.60
CA VAL A 296 -15.11 -2.07 -9.73
C VAL A 296 -13.82 -2.85 -9.58
N TYR A 297 -13.88 -4.16 -9.31
CA TYR A 297 -12.70 -4.99 -9.07
C TYR A 297 -11.82 -5.10 -10.31
N GLN A 298 -12.40 -5.42 -11.49
CA GLN A 298 -11.64 -5.49 -12.74
C GLN A 298 -10.89 -4.19 -13.03
N SER A 299 -11.59 -3.06 -12.86
CA SER A 299 -11.02 -1.74 -13.09
C SER A 299 -9.93 -1.42 -12.06
N ARG A 300 -10.14 -1.76 -10.78
CA ARG A 300 -9.20 -1.52 -9.68
C ARG A 300 -7.93 -2.35 -9.81
N PHE A 301 -8.06 -3.62 -10.15
CA PHE A 301 -6.91 -4.51 -10.35
C PHE A 301 -5.98 -3.97 -11.43
N THR A 302 -6.56 -3.56 -12.56
CA THR A 302 -5.82 -2.96 -13.67
C THR A 302 -5.07 -1.69 -13.23
N LEU A 303 -5.77 -0.78 -12.55
CA LEU A 303 -5.17 0.47 -12.10
C LEU A 303 -4.03 0.25 -11.07
N ILE A 304 -4.21 -0.69 -10.13
CA ILE A 304 -3.19 -1.04 -9.14
C ILE A 304 -1.95 -1.55 -9.87
N ARG A 305 -2.10 -2.53 -10.77
CA ARG A 305 -0.98 -3.12 -11.54
C ARG A 305 -0.21 -2.07 -12.33
N GLU A 306 -0.91 -1.26 -13.13
CA GLU A 306 -0.29 -0.20 -13.93
C GLU A 306 0.41 0.86 -13.06
N SER A 307 -0.17 1.20 -11.90
CA SER A 307 0.44 2.16 -10.98
C SER A 307 1.74 1.62 -10.38
N GLN A 308 1.77 0.34 -10.00
CA GLN A 308 2.98 -0.30 -9.46
C GLN A 308 4.08 -0.42 -10.52
N GLU A 309 3.72 -0.70 -11.77
CA GLU A 309 4.66 -0.73 -12.89
C GLU A 309 5.31 0.64 -13.10
N ILE A 310 4.51 1.71 -13.13
CA ILE A 310 5.03 3.07 -13.29
C ILE A 310 5.89 3.48 -12.08
N GLU A 311 5.48 3.12 -10.86
CA GLU A 311 6.29 3.33 -9.64
C GLU A 311 7.65 2.63 -9.74
N SER A 312 7.70 1.37 -10.21
CA SER A 312 8.96 0.65 -10.41
C SER A 312 9.85 1.32 -11.47
N GLN A 313 9.26 1.81 -12.58
CA GLN A 313 10.01 2.57 -13.60
C GLN A 313 10.59 3.87 -13.03
N ILE A 314 9.83 4.59 -12.20
CA ILE A 314 10.32 5.79 -11.49
C ILE A 314 11.50 5.42 -10.59
N ALA A 315 11.37 4.35 -9.80
CA ALA A 315 12.42 3.93 -8.90
C ALA A 315 13.70 3.51 -9.64
N LEU A 316 13.58 2.82 -10.78
CA LEU A 316 14.72 2.50 -11.64
C LEU A 316 15.41 3.77 -12.18
N MET A 317 14.65 4.79 -12.54
CA MET A 317 15.22 6.08 -12.98
C MET A 317 15.99 6.77 -11.85
N ILE A 318 15.50 6.67 -10.61
CA ILE A 318 16.18 7.19 -9.42
C ILE A 318 17.48 6.43 -9.18
N LEU A 319 17.44 5.09 -9.21
CA LEU A 319 18.63 4.25 -9.02
C LEU A 319 19.71 4.53 -10.08
N LYS A 320 19.32 4.64 -11.35
CA LYS A 320 20.25 5.02 -12.44
C LYS A 320 20.89 6.39 -12.20
N ALA A 321 20.12 7.36 -11.69
CA ALA A 321 20.64 8.68 -11.34
C ALA A 321 21.59 8.60 -10.13
N GLN A 322 21.26 7.81 -9.11
CA GLN A 322 22.12 7.61 -7.93
C GLN A 322 23.46 7.01 -8.33
N ASN A 323 23.48 5.94 -9.13
CA ASN A 323 24.72 5.31 -9.59
C ASN A 323 25.59 6.31 -10.38
N LYS A 324 24.98 7.11 -11.26
CA LYS A 324 25.69 8.17 -11.99
C LYS A 324 26.27 9.25 -11.06
N MET A 325 25.54 9.62 -10.00
CA MET A 325 25.99 10.63 -9.03
C MET A 325 27.09 10.10 -8.09
N CYS A 326 27.07 8.80 -7.78
CA CYS A 326 28.08 8.12 -6.96
C CYS A 326 29.42 8.04 -7.70
N ASN A 327 29.40 7.56 -8.95
CA ASN A 327 30.60 7.36 -9.76
C ASN A 327 31.42 8.66 -9.96
N ARG A 328 30.77 9.83 -9.85
CA ARG A 328 31.44 11.14 -9.99
C ARG A 328 32.08 11.68 -8.72
N ASN A 329 31.77 11.15 -7.53
CA ASN A 329 32.12 11.79 -6.25
C ASN A 329 32.76 10.85 -5.21
N THR A 330 33.09 9.61 -5.56
CA THR A 330 33.61 8.57 -4.62
C THR A 330 32.80 8.44 -3.32
N LYS A 331 31.52 8.85 -3.34
CA LYS A 331 30.61 8.81 -2.19
C LYS A 331 29.89 7.46 -2.14
N SER A 332 29.62 6.99 -0.93
CA SER A 332 28.79 5.80 -0.75
C SER A 332 27.37 6.03 -1.29
N LEU A 333 26.78 4.98 -1.86
CA LEU A 333 25.45 5.00 -2.46
C LEU A 333 24.37 5.48 -1.47
N SER A 334 24.43 5.00 -0.22
CA SER A 334 23.55 5.45 0.86
C SER A 334 23.64 6.96 1.07
N LYS A 335 24.84 7.56 0.99
CA LYS A 335 24.96 9.01 1.17
C LYS A 335 24.31 9.81 0.03
N VAL A 336 24.41 9.30 -1.19
CA VAL A 336 23.76 9.91 -2.35
C VAL A 336 22.24 9.74 -2.27
N ASP A 337 21.78 8.57 -1.84
CA ASP A 337 20.36 8.24 -1.66
C ASP A 337 19.65 9.24 -0.73
N ASP A 338 20.13 9.41 0.51
CA ASP A 338 19.51 10.34 1.48
C ASP A 338 19.41 11.77 0.91
N CYS A 339 20.50 12.24 0.30
CA CYS A 339 20.56 13.58 -0.26
C CYS A 339 19.58 13.73 -1.43
N LEU A 340 19.52 12.73 -2.32
CA LEU A 340 18.64 12.76 -3.47
C LEU A 340 17.17 12.71 -3.05
N ARG A 341 16.80 11.81 -2.13
CA ARG A 341 15.42 11.72 -1.59
C ARG A 341 14.98 13.04 -0.99
N TYR A 342 15.81 13.63 -0.12
CA TYR A 342 15.53 14.94 0.49
C TYR A 342 15.33 16.03 -0.56
N VAL A 343 16.24 16.13 -1.54
CA VAL A 343 16.15 17.19 -2.56
C VAL A 343 14.94 17.00 -3.46
N LEU A 344 14.63 15.77 -3.87
CA LEU A 344 13.43 15.47 -4.67
C LEU A 344 12.16 15.81 -3.90
N LEU A 345 12.03 15.37 -2.65
CA LEU A 345 10.86 15.65 -1.81
C LEU A 345 10.67 17.14 -1.53
N LYS A 346 11.76 17.88 -1.33
CA LYS A 346 11.71 19.33 -1.12
C LYS A 346 11.35 20.11 -2.38
N ASN A 347 11.66 19.57 -3.57
CA ASN A 347 11.38 20.22 -4.85
C ASN A 347 10.00 19.86 -5.42
N MET A 348 9.23 19.00 -4.76
CA MET A 348 7.88 18.62 -5.19
C MET A 348 6.83 19.20 -4.23
N ASP A 349 5.63 19.44 -4.76
CA ASP A 349 4.50 20.01 -4.03
C ASP A 349 3.27 19.08 -4.03
N GLY A 350 2.33 19.41 -3.14
CA GLY A 350 1.00 18.81 -3.06
C GLY A 350 0.95 17.29 -3.23
N VAL A 351 0.25 16.84 -4.27
CA VAL A 351 0.01 15.41 -4.55
C VAL A 351 1.29 14.69 -4.96
N MET A 352 2.19 15.35 -5.68
CA MET A 352 3.43 14.72 -6.17
C MET A 352 4.38 14.43 -5.01
N LYS A 353 4.51 15.37 -4.06
CA LYS A 353 5.27 15.14 -2.84
C LYS A 353 4.74 13.92 -2.09
N LYS A 354 3.43 13.83 -1.84
CA LYS A 354 2.83 12.67 -1.15
C LYS A 354 3.08 11.34 -1.86
N ARG A 355 3.05 11.32 -3.21
CA ARG A 355 3.37 10.12 -3.99
C ARG A 355 4.84 9.72 -3.88
N MET A 356 5.75 10.70 -3.84
CA MET A 356 7.17 10.43 -3.61
C MET A 356 7.46 9.97 -2.18
N GLU A 357 6.82 10.56 -1.17
CA GLU A 357 6.96 10.14 0.23
C GLU A 357 6.53 8.67 0.37
N LYS A 358 5.42 8.30 -0.28
CA LYS A 358 4.97 6.91 -0.41
C LYS A 358 6.00 6.02 -1.12
N LEU A 359 6.51 6.43 -2.28
CA LEU A 359 7.49 5.64 -3.03
C LEU A 359 8.76 5.39 -2.22
N PHE A 360 9.25 6.43 -1.53
CA PHE A 360 10.43 6.33 -0.68
C PHE A 360 10.17 5.69 0.68
N CYS A 361 8.90 5.56 1.05
CA CYS A 361 8.48 5.17 2.39
C CYS A 361 9.18 6.02 3.45
N THR A 362 9.21 7.33 3.25
CA THR A 362 9.72 8.30 4.22
C THR A 362 9.17 9.68 3.88
N SER A 363 8.76 10.43 4.90
CA SER A 363 8.35 11.82 4.74
C SER A 363 9.56 12.75 4.65
N LEU A 364 9.33 13.96 4.12
CA LEU A 364 10.35 15.01 4.15
C LEU A 364 10.76 15.36 5.60
N GLU A 365 9.80 15.33 6.52
CA GLU A 365 10.01 15.64 7.94
C GLU A 365 10.91 14.59 8.61
N GLN A 366 10.70 13.31 8.31
CA GLN A 366 11.57 12.21 8.80
C GLN A 366 13.01 12.38 8.30
N LEU A 367 13.20 12.77 7.03
CA LEU A 367 14.53 13.08 6.51
C LEU A 367 15.14 14.35 7.12
N GLN A 368 14.34 15.37 7.42
CA GLN A 368 14.81 16.63 8.01
C GLN A 368 15.26 16.47 9.46
N THR A 369 14.52 15.66 10.22
CA THR A 369 14.79 15.35 11.62
C THR A 369 15.95 14.38 11.76
N GLY A 370 16.24 13.57 10.74
CA GLY A 370 17.44 12.76 10.63
C GLY A 370 17.61 11.87 11.85
N PHE A 371 16.90 10.74 11.89
CA PHE A 371 17.07 9.75 12.94
C PHE A 371 18.49 9.17 12.86
N ASP A 372 19.42 9.73 13.63
CA ASP A 372 20.70 9.11 13.92
C ASP A 372 20.44 8.05 15.01
N ILE A 373 19.98 6.87 14.58
CA ILE A 373 19.56 5.75 15.44
C ILE A 373 20.66 5.36 16.46
N ASN A 374 21.92 5.73 16.21
CA ASN A 374 23.05 5.40 17.05
C ASN A 374 23.63 6.57 17.86
N LYS A 375 23.18 7.81 17.65
CA LYS A 375 23.64 8.98 18.42
C LYS A 375 22.45 9.90 18.64
N GLN A 376 22.07 10.11 19.90
CA GLN A 376 20.90 10.87 20.40
C GLN A 376 20.74 12.33 19.90
N ARG A 377 21.38 12.77 18.81
CA ARG A 377 21.29 14.12 18.25
C ARG A 377 20.50 14.14 16.95
N LEU A 378 19.33 14.75 16.98
CA LEU A 378 18.64 15.23 15.78
C LEU A 378 19.51 16.31 15.11
N ARG A 379 20.15 15.98 13.98
CA ARG A 379 20.83 16.99 13.17
C ARG A 379 19.87 17.47 12.09
N LYS A 380 19.67 18.78 11.99
CA LYS A 380 18.91 19.38 10.87
C LYS A 380 19.62 19.04 9.55
N PHE A 381 19.13 18.05 8.81
CA PHE A 381 19.76 17.53 7.59
C PHE A 381 19.99 18.64 6.55
N GLU A 382 19.05 19.58 6.47
CA GLU A 382 19.13 20.78 5.62
C GLU A 382 20.32 21.70 5.92
N LYS A 383 20.70 21.82 7.19
CA LYS A 383 21.78 22.72 7.61
C LYS A 383 23.16 22.14 7.36
N THR A 384 23.25 20.89 6.90
CA THR A 384 24.53 20.26 6.60
C THR A 384 25.13 20.84 5.32
N ASN A 385 26.43 21.17 5.35
CA ASN A 385 27.18 21.55 4.14
C ASN A 385 27.05 20.49 3.04
N ARG A 386 26.88 19.22 3.43
CA ARG A 386 26.64 18.09 2.52
C ARG A 386 25.47 18.33 1.56
N ILE A 387 24.32 18.81 2.02
CA ILE A 387 23.15 19.04 1.15
C ILE A 387 23.36 20.24 0.23
N LYS A 388 23.97 21.31 0.74
CA LYS A 388 24.33 22.49 -0.07
C LYS A 388 25.27 22.09 -1.21
N THR A 389 26.35 21.36 -0.90
CA THR A 389 27.31 20.85 -1.90
C THR A 389 26.63 19.89 -2.88
N PHE A 390 25.80 18.96 -2.40
CA PHE A 390 25.07 18.03 -3.27
C PHE A 390 24.19 18.76 -4.30
N ARG A 391 23.42 19.77 -3.84
CA ARG A 391 22.58 20.59 -4.71
C ARG A 391 23.40 21.35 -5.75
N LYS A 392 24.56 21.89 -5.37
CA LYS A 392 25.47 22.59 -6.29
C LYS A 392 26.00 21.65 -7.37
N ASN A 393 26.52 20.48 -6.96
CA ASN A 393 27.21 19.56 -7.86
C ASN A 393 26.28 18.80 -8.80
N HIS A 394 25.01 18.59 -8.42
CA HIS A 394 24.06 17.75 -9.18
C HIS A 394 22.79 18.49 -9.62
N LYS A 395 22.84 19.83 -9.68
CA LYS A 395 21.66 20.68 -9.98
C LYS A 395 20.95 20.26 -11.26
N LYS A 396 21.71 20.02 -12.34
CA LYS A 396 21.18 19.68 -13.67
C LYS A 396 20.55 18.29 -13.68
N GLU A 397 21.23 17.31 -13.10
CA GLU A 397 20.77 15.93 -12.99
C GLU A 397 19.49 15.83 -12.17
N VAL A 398 19.44 16.49 -11.01
CA VAL A 398 18.26 16.52 -10.15
C VAL A 398 17.09 17.18 -10.87
N LYS A 399 17.29 18.33 -11.54
CA LYS A 399 16.23 19.01 -12.29
C LYS A 399 15.68 18.14 -13.42
N ASN A 400 16.56 17.47 -14.17
CA ASN A 400 16.16 16.55 -15.25
C ASN A 400 15.38 15.35 -14.69
N LEU A 401 15.91 14.72 -13.64
CA LEU A 401 15.26 13.59 -12.97
C LEU A 401 13.86 13.98 -12.47
N ALA A 402 13.74 15.09 -11.75
CA ALA A 402 12.46 15.59 -11.25
C ALA A 402 11.44 15.79 -12.39
N GLY A 403 11.86 16.41 -13.51
CA GLY A 403 11.00 16.58 -14.68
C GLY A 403 10.56 15.26 -15.31
N LYS A 404 11.43 14.25 -15.37
CA LYS A 404 11.05 12.91 -15.87
C LYS A 404 10.11 12.18 -14.91
N ILE A 405 10.35 12.28 -13.59
CA ILE A 405 9.47 11.70 -12.56
C ILE A 405 8.09 12.35 -12.64
N GLN A 406 8.02 13.68 -12.76
CA GLN A 406 6.77 14.42 -12.93
C GLN A 406 5.97 13.91 -14.12
N LYS A 407 6.61 13.69 -15.28
CA LYS A 407 5.97 13.10 -16.47
C LYS A 407 5.40 11.69 -16.21
N LYS A 408 6.10 10.86 -15.43
CA LYS A 408 5.62 9.52 -15.05
C LYS A 408 4.45 9.57 -14.06
N PHE A 409 4.45 10.48 -13.08
CA PHE A 409 3.28 10.65 -12.21
C PHE A 409 2.06 11.20 -12.96
N LEU A 410 2.26 12.08 -13.95
CA LEU A 410 1.18 12.50 -14.83
C LEU A 410 0.62 11.33 -15.64
N LEU A 411 1.41 10.28 -15.92
CA LEU A 411 0.92 9.06 -16.53
C LEU A 411 0.04 8.26 -15.56
N ILE A 412 0.43 8.11 -14.30
CA ILE A 412 -0.44 7.49 -13.27
C ILE A 412 -1.76 8.26 -13.15
N GLN A 413 -1.70 9.59 -13.11
CA GLN A 413 -2.89 10.42 -13.04
C GLN A 413 -3.78 10.23 -14.29
N LYS A 414 -3.18 10.16 -15.48
CA LYS A 414 -3.90 9.80 -16.73
C LYS A 414 -4.64 8.47 -16.58
N LYS A 415 -3.97 7.43 -16.06
CA LYS A 415 -4.57 6.11 -15.84
C LYS A 415 -5.72 6.15 -14.82
N GLU A 416 -5.59 6.91 -13.73
CA GLU A 416 -6.68 7.11 -12.76
C GLU A 416 -7.94 7.70 -13.41
N PHE A 417 -7.78 8.69 -14.27
CA PHE A 417 -8.93 9.27 -14.93
C PHE A 417 -9.50 8.37 -16.02
N VAL A 418 -8.66 7.60 -16.73
CA VAL A 418 -9.13 6.55 -17.66
C VAL A 418 -9.96 5.53 -16.89
N TYR A 419 -9.49 5.09 -15.72
CA TYR A 419 -10.26 4.24 -14.81
C TYR A 419 -11.62 4.86 -14.47
N ARG A 420 -11.67 6.16 -14.11
CA ARG A 420 -12.94 6.84 -13.79
C ARG A 420 -13.90 6.80 -14.95
N ALA A 421 -13.40 7.05 -16.16
CA ALA A 421 -14.20 7.03 -17.36
C ALA A 421 -14.70 5.62 -17.70
N TYR A 422 -13.87 4.58 -17.54
CA TYR A 422 -14.28 3.18 -17.72
C TYR A 422 -15.34 2.76 -16.72
N LEU A 423 -15.14 3.07 -15.44
CA LEU A 423 -16.11 2.79 -14.39
C LEU A 423 -17.42 3.53 -14.68
N PHE A 424 -17.36 4.83 -14.97
CA PHE A 424 -18.54 5.63 -15.31
C PHE A 424 -19.31 5.02 -16.47
N LYS A 425 -18.61 4.72 -17.58
CA LYS A 425 -19.19 4.12 -18.77
C LYS A 425 -19.84 2.78 -18.44
N GLY A 426 -19.16 1.90 -17.72
CA GLY A 426 -19.67 0.58 -17.35
C GLY A 426 -20.94 0.66 -16.48
N LEU A 427 -20.93 1.49 -15.44
CA LEU A 427 -22.09 1.70 -14.58
C LEU A 427 -23.25 2.35 -15.33
N ARG A 428 -22.97 3.38 -16.14
CA ARG A 428 -23.99 4.08 -16.92
C ARG A 428 -24.62 3.18 -18.00
N GLN A 429 -23.80 2.42 -18.73
CA GLN A 429 -24.29 1.43 -19.71
C GLN A 429 -25.24 0.44 -19.06
N LYS A 430 -24.95 0.03 -17.82
CA LYS A 430 -25.78 -0.93 -17.14
C LYS A 430 -27.07 -0.33 -16.57
N PHE A 431 -26.98 0.76 -15.80
CA PHE A 431 -28.14 1.29 -15.07
C PHE A 431 -29.07 2.14 -15.94
N PHE A 432 -28.54 2.79 -16.98
CA PHE A 432 -29.32 3.73 -17.81
C PHE A 432 -29.40 3.33 -19.28
N LYS A 433 -28.61 2.34 -19.73
CA LYS A 433 -28.48 1.87 -21.12
C LYS A 433 -27.94 2.92 -22.10
N THR A 434 -28.52 4.12 -22.15
CA THR A 434 -28.15 5.22 -23.05
C THR A 434 -27.54 6.41 -22.31
N GLN A 435 -26.81 7.26 -23.05
CA GLN A 435 -26.28 8.52 -22.52
C GLN A 435 -27.40 9.53 -22.23
N THR A 436 -28.43 9.56 -23.07
CA THR A 436 -29.61 10.44 -22.93
C THR A 436 -30.38 10.15 -21.65
N ALA A 437 -30.64 8.87 -21.36
CA ALA A 437 -31.34 8.47 -20.14
C ALA A 437 -30.60 8.90 -18.88
N PHE A 438 -29.27 8.73 -18.86
CA PHE A 438 -28.44 9.22 -17.75
C PHE A 438 -28.50 10.74 -17.62
N SER A 439 -28.32 11.49 -18.71
CA SER A 439 -28.37 12.96 -18.66
C SER A 439 -29.73 13.48 -18.19
N ARG A 440 -30.83 12.84 -18.60
CA ARG A 440 -32.18 13.19 -18.16
C ARG A 440 -32.31 13.00 -16.64
N LYS A 441 -31.95 11.82 -16.13
CA LYS A 441 -32.01 11.55 -14.69
C LYS A 441 -31.11 12.48 -13.87
N PHE A 442 -29.91 12.76 -14.38
CA PHE A 442 -28.99 13.71 -13.75
C PHE A 442 -29.63 15.09 -13.62
N ASN A 443 -30.23 15.60 -14.70
CA ASN A 443 -30.86 16.91 -14.71
C ASN A 443 -32.13 16.96 -13.87
N GLU A 444 -32.89 15.87 -13.76
CA GLU A 444 -34.03 15.76 -12.83
C GLU A 444 -33.55 15.95 -11.38
N MET A 445 -32.54 15.20 -10.96
CA MET A 445 -32.01 15.22 -9.59
C MET A 445 -31.31 16.54 -9.23
N HIS A 446 -30.71 17.22 -10.20
CA HIS A 446 -29.95 18.45 -9.99
C HIS A 446 -30.58 19.68 -10.65
N SER A 447 -31.88 19.62 -10.96
CA SER A 447 -32.65 20.64 -11.70
C SER A 447 -32.55 22.06 -11.15
N LYS A 448 -32.44 22.20 -9.83
CA LYS A 448 -32.33 23.49 -9.12
C LYS A 448 -30.95 24.17 -9.27
N LYS A 449 -29.95 23.49 -9.84
CA LYS A 449 -28.57 23.99 -9.99
C LYS A 449 -28.24 24.17 -11.47
N THR A 450 -28.52 25.36 -12.01
CA THR A 450 -28.36 25.67 -13.44
C THR A 450 -26.93 25.48 -13.94
N ASP A 451 -25.93 25.66 -13.07
CA ASP A 451 -24.50 25.44 -13.34
C ASP A 451 -24.12 23.95 -13.50
N LEU A 452 -24.99 23.02 -13.12
CA LEU A 452 -24.70 21.59 -13.10
C LEU A 452 -25.28 20.80 -14.29
N ARG A 453 -25.95 21.46 -15.25
CA ARG A 453 -26.59 20.73 -16.36
C ARG A 453 -25.66 19.73 -17.04
N MET A 454 -26.18 18.53 -17.26
CA MET A 454 -25.52 17.42 -17.94
C MET A 454 -26.18 17.20 -19.29
N SER A 455 -25.42 17.37 -20.36
CA SER A 455 -25.89 17.08 -21.72
C SER A 455 -25.36 15.72 -22.20
N GLN A 456 -26.03 15.09 -23.15
CA GLN A 456 -25.56 13.86 -23.77
C GLN A 456 -24.15 14.00 -24.39
N PRO A 457 -23.80 15.12 -25.06
CA PRO A 457 -22.41 15.39 -25.48
C PRO A 457 -21.40 15.41 -24.32
N LYS A 458 -21.76 15.99 -23.17
CA LYS A 458 -20.89 16.00 -21.99
C LYS A 458 -20.64 14.60 -21.43
N VAL A 459 -21.69 13.76 -21.37
CA VAL A 459 -21.58 12.33 -21.03
C VAL A 459 -20.62 11.62 -22.00
N SER A 460 -20.79 11.84 -23.30
CA SER A 460 -19.89 11.30 -24.33
C SER A 460 -18.43 11.74 -24.12
N CYS A 461 -18.19 13.01 -23.79
CA CYS A 461 -16.85 13.52 -23.54
C CYS A 461 -16.18 12.87 -22.32
N PHE A 462 -16.93 12.49 -21.28
CA PHE A 462 -16.40 11.71 -20.16
C PHE A 462 -16.00 10.30 -20.60
N GLU A 463 -16.85 9.63 -21.38
CA GLU A 463 -16.58 8.26 -21.84
C GLU A 463 -15.43 8.19 -22.87
N GLN A 464 -15.24 9.23 -23.69
CA GLN A 464 -14.20 9.28 -24.73
C GLN A 464 -12.77 9.32 -24.20
N VAL A 465 -12.57 9.58 -22.91
CA VAL A 465 -11.26 9.48 -22.24
C VAL A 465 -10.69 8.05 -22.37
N THR A 466 -11.55 7.04 -22.50
CA THR A 466 -11.18 5.62 -22.63
C THR A 466 -10.68 5.22 -24.02
N ARG A 467 -10.90 6.04 -25.06
CA ARG A 467 -10.56 5.65 -26.43
C ARG A 467 -9.10 5.93 -26.73
N ASP A 468 -8.42 5.04 -27.44
CA ASP A 468 -7.21 5.43 -28.15
C ASP A 468 -7.60 6.26 -29.38
N SER A 469 -6.90 7.37 -29.62
CA SER A 469 -7.09 8.17 -30.86
C SER A 469 -6.02 7.88 -31.90
N SER A 470 -5.05 7.01 -31.60
CA SER A 470 -4.02 6.62 -32.56
C SER A 470 -4.69 6.06 -33.83
N GLY A 471 -4.45 6.71 -34.98
CA GLY A 471 -4.95 6.27 -36.28
C GLY A 471 -6.37 6.71 -36.67
N LYS A 472 -7.06 7.55 -35.87
CA LYS A 472 -8.37 8.11 -36.27
C LYS A 472 -8.31 9.64 -36.33
N THR A 473 -8.52 10.18 -37.52
CA THR A 473 -8.72 11.63 -37.76
C THR A 473 -10.14 12.00 -37.36
N TYR A 474 -10.26 12.97 -36.45
CA TYR A 474 -11.54 13.55 -36.06
C TYR A 474 -11.48 15.05 -36.35
N SER A 475 -12.57 15.61 -36.89
CA SER A 475 -12.69 17.05 -37.12
C SER A 475 -12.61 17.86 -35.82
N THR A 476 -13.16 17.32 -34.73
CA THR A 476 -13.13 18.00 -33.42
C THR A 476 -11.81 17.74 -32.67
N PRO A 477 -11.12 18.78 -32.17
CA PRO A 477 -9.89 18.62 -31.39
C PRO A 477 -10.07 17.76 -30.13
N ILE A 478 -9.04 16.98 -29.75
CA ILE A 478 -9.07 16.08 -28.58
C ILE A 478 -9.46 16.82 -27.29
N LYS A 479 -8.98 18.05 -27.09
CA LYS A 479 -9.28 18.87 -25.90
C LYS A 479 -10.77 19.20 -25.75
N LYS A 480 -11.52 19.25 -26.86
CA LYS A 480 -12.98 19.48 -26.87
C LYS A 480 -13.78 18.18 -26.77
N ARG A 481 -13.16 17.04 -27.10
CA ARG A 481 -13.78 15.71 -27.10
C ARG A 481 -13.62 14.93 -25.80
N ARG A 482 -12.71 15.35 -24.93
CA ARG A 482 -12.38 14.63 -23.69
C ARG A 482 -12.49 15.55 -22.50
N THR A 483 -13.30 15.14 -21.54
CA THR A 483 -13.43 15.83 -20.26
C THR A 483 -13.04 14.87 -19.16
N TRP A 484 -12.11 15.30 -18.30
CA TRP A 484 -11.73 14.53 -17.13
C TRP A 484 -12.84 14.57 -16.09
N ILE A 485 -13.18 13.42 -15.50
CA ILE A 485 -14.11 13.35 -14.37
C ILE A 485 -13.39 13.88 -13.12
N LYS A 486 -13.73 15.10 -12.70
CA LYS A 486 -13.21 15.72 -11.48
C LYS A 486 -13.94 15.14 -10.25
N ILE A 487 -13.44 15.47 -9.06
CA ILE A 487 -14.04 15.01 -7.79
C ILE A 487 -15.49 15.47 -7.66
N LYS A 488 -15.80 16.72 -8.04
CA LYS A 488 -17.18 17.25 -8.04
C LYS A 488 -18.08 16.45 -8.99
N ASP A 489 -17.60 16.16 -10.21
CA ASP A 489 -18.35 15.39 -11.20
C ASP A 489 -18.61 13.97 -10.70
N ALA A 490 -17.58 13.31 -10.14
CA ALA A 490 -17.68 11.96 -9.58
C ALA A 490 -18.73 11.85 -8.48
N ARG A 491 -18.81 12.84 -7.57
CA ARG A 491 -19.82 12.86 -6.50
C ARG A 491 -21.24 12.91 -7.06
N LEU A 492 -21.50 13.81 -8.00
CA LEU A 492 -22.82 13.97 -8.63
C LEU A 492 -23.20 12.75 -9.47
N MET A 493 -22.26 12.20 -10.24
CA MET A 493 -22.50 10.98 -11.02
C MET A 493 -22.79 9.79 -10.12
N ALA A 494 -22.07 9.65 -9.01
CA ALA A 494 -22.26 8.57 -8.06
C ALA A 494 -23.66 8.61 -7.44
N GLU A 495 -24.15 9.79 -7.08
CA GLU A 495 -25.51 10.01 -6.57
C GLU A 495 -26.57 9.53 -7.58
N VAL A 496 -26.44 9.92 -8.85
CA VAL A 496 -27.36 9.50 -9.92
C VAL A 496 -27.29 7.99 -10.19
N LEU A 497 -26.11 7.40 -10.07
CA LEU A 497 -25.89 5.96 -10.23
C LEU A 497 -26.27 5.15 -8.99
N GLY A 498 -26.60 5.80 -7.87
CA GLY A 498 -26.86 5.14 -6.59
C GLY A 498 -25.62 4.48 -5.97
N VAL A 499 -24.41 4.91 -6.33
CA VAL A 499 -23.14 4.31 -5.85
C VAL A 499 -22.35 5.27 -4.98
N GLN A 500 -21.30 4.78 -4.31
CA GLN A 500 -20.45 5.61 -3.46
C GLN A 500 -19.47 6.43 -4.32
N PRO A 501 -19.30 7.75 -4.07
CA PRO A 501 -18.31 8.57 -4.78
C PRO A 501 -16.88 8.01 -4.73
N ALA A 502 -16.54 7.29 -3.66
CA ALA A 502 -15.25 6.64 -3.47
C ALA A 502 -14.92 5.62 -4.57
N HIS A 503 -15.91 5.03 -5.24
CA HIS A 503 -15.67 4.12 -6.38
C HIS A 503 -14.93 4.82 -7.52
N PHE A 504 -15.26 6.09 -7.77
CA PHE A 504 -14.60 6.95 -8.77
C PHE A 504 -13.31 7.60 -8.27
N LEU A 505 -13.02 7.52 -6.98
CA LEU A 505 -11.81 8.08 -6.42
C LEU A 505 -10.91 6.93 -6.00
N PRO A 506 -10.26 6.26 -6.96
CA PRO A 506 -9.20 5.37 -6.58
C PRO A 506 -8.12 6.23 -5.96
N GLY A 507 -8.01 6.19 -4.63
CA GLY A 507 -6.67 6.20 -4.08
C GLY A 507 -5.90 5.17 -4.90
N THR A 508 -4.80 5.55 -5.53
CA THR A 508 -3.97 4.65 -6.35
C THR A 508 -3.24 3.59 -5.51
N VAL A 509 -3.80 3.33 -4.34
CA VAL A 509 -3.39 2.45 -3.28
C VAL A 509 -4.69 1.97 -2.66
N ALA A 510 -4.79 0.68 -2.41
CA ALA A 510 -5.79 0.06 -1.57
C ALA A 510 -5.72 0.57 -0.11
N SER A 511 -5.98 1.86 0.08
CA SER A 511 -6.00 2.50 1.38
C SER A 511 -7.13 3.52 1.34
N ILE A 512 -8.12 3.21 2.15
CA ILE A 512 -9.38 3.86 2.39
C ILE A 512 -9.14 5.36 2.69
N TYR A 513 -10.03 6.24 2.23
CA TYR A 513 -10.10 7.63 2.70
C TYR A 513 -10.66 7.70 4.13
#